data_AF-A0A2V2CE04-F1
#
_entry.id   AF-A0A2V2CE04-F1
#
_cell.length_a   1.000
_cell.length_b   1.000
_cell.length_c   1.000
_cell.angle_alpha   90.00
_cell.angle_beta   90.00
_cell.angle_gamma   90.00
#
_symmetry.space_group_name_H-M   'P 1'
#
loop_
_entity.id
_entity.type
_entity.pdbx_description
1 polymer ?
#
loop_
_entity_poly.entity_id
_entity_poly.type
_entity_poly.pdbx_seq_one_letter_code
_entity_poly.pdbx_strand_id
1 'polypeptide(L)' 'MLDEKDLKMIDEIFAHRLNVVMESAITPKLNLLAEGQQTLLETLAPKSRVEELEEEVDFLKSIVKLHSQQIAELKKAQ' A
#
# COMPACT_ATOMS: atom_id res chain seq x y z
N MET A 1 -27.55 -47.90 3.22
CA MET A 1 -26.52 -47.15 3.98
C MET A 1 -25.35 -46.98 3.04
N LEU A 2 -24.78 -45.77 2.95
CA LEU A 2 -23.55 -45.55 2.18
C LEU A 2 -22.42 -46.36 2.83
N ASP A 3 -21.59 -47.00 2.02
CA ASP A 3 -20.45 -47.79 2.51
C ASP A 3 -19.18 -46.93 2.67
N GLU A 4 -18.13 -47.50 3.26
CA GLU A 4 -16.87 -46.79 3.50
C GLU A 4 -16.18 -46.34 2.19
N LYS A 5 -16.41 -47.07 1.10
CA LYS A 5 -15.84 -46.74 -0.21
C LYS A 5 -16.56 -45.54 -0.82
N ASP A 6 -17.88 -45.46 -0.67
CA ASP A 6 -18.68 -44.31 -1.09
C ASP A 6 -18.24 -43.03 -0.35
N LEU A 7 -17.98 -43.13 0.97
CA LEU A 7 -17.49 -42.00 1.76
C LEU A 7 -16.12 -41.51 1.29
N LYS A 8 -15.16 -42.42 1.04
CA LYS A 8 -13.84 -42.06 0.51
C LYS A 8 -13.92 -41.40 -0.86
N MET A 9 -14.80 -41.89 -1.74
CA MET A 9 -15.00 -41.31 -3.07
C MET A 9 -15.57 -39.89 -2.99
N ILE A 10 -16.49 -39.64 -2.05
CA ILE A 10 -17.04 -38.29 -1.80
C ILE A 10 -15.94 -37.34 -1.32
N ASP A 11 -15.10 -37.77 -0.37
CA ASP A 11 -14.00 -36.96 0.14
C ASP A 11 -12.97 -36.61 -0.95
N GLU A 12 -12.61 -37.58 -1.81
CA GLU A 12 -11.72 -37.35 -2.95
C GLU A 12 -12.30 -36.34 -3.95
N ILE A 13 -13.59 -36.46 -4.28
CA ILE A 13 -14.27 -35.52 -5.17
C ILE A 13 -14.30 -34.12 -4.55
N PHE A 14 -14.55 -34.02 -3.24
CA PHE A 14 -14.57 -32.76 -2.53
C PHE A 14 -13.19 -32.09 -2.51
N ALA A 15 -12.15 -32.84 -2.18
CA ALA A 15 -10.77 -32.36 -2.19
C ALA A 15 -10.36 -31.88 -3.60
N HIS A 16 -10.71 -32.64 -4.64
CA HIS A 16 -10.44 -32.25 -6.02
C HIS A 16 -11.13 -30.93 -6.39
N ARG A 17 -12.44 -30.80 -6.09
CA ARG A 17 -13.18 -29.55 -6.36
C ARG A 17 -12.61 -28.36 -5.60
N LEU A 18 -12.21 -28.57 -4.36
CA LEU A 18 -11.60 -27.53 -3.54
C LEU A 18 -10.27 -27.08 -4.15
N ASN A 19 -9.42 -28.02 -4.58
CA ASN A 19 -8.18 -27.69 -5.30
C ASN A 19 -8.45 -26.91 -6.58
N VAL A 20 -9.46 -27.31 -7.36
CA VAL A 20 -9.83 -26.57 -8.58
C VAL A 20 -10.23 -25.13 -8.25
N VAL A 21 -11.04 -24.89 -7.21
CA VAL A 21 -11.42 -23.52 -6.79
C VAL A 21 -10.20 -22.75 -6.28
N MET A 22 -9.32 -23.41 -5.51
CA MET A 22 -8.09 -22.80 -5.02
C MET A 22 -7.21 -22.33 -6.17
N GLU A 23 -6.93 -23.20 -7.13
CA GLU A 23 -6.04 -22.90 -8.27
C GLU A 23 -6.66 -21.93 -9.27
N SER A 24 -7.97 -22.04 -9.54
CA SER A 24 -8.62 -21.21 -10.57
C SER A 24 -9.07 -19.83 -10.07
N ALA A 25 -9.39 -19.69 -8.78
CA ALA A 25 -10.03 -18.48 -8.27
C ALA A 25 -9.31 -17.84 -7.09
N ILE A 26 -8.71 -18.61 -6.18
CA ILE A 26 -8.13 -18.07 -4.95
C ILE A 26 -6.66 -17.70 -5.14
N THR A 27 -5.81 -18.65 -5.54
CA THR A 27 -4.38 -18.44 -5.76
C THR A 27 -4.09 -17.27 -6.71
N PRO A 28 -4.78 -17.12 -7.86
CA PRO A 28 -4.54 -15.98 -8.76
C PRO A 28 -4.84 -14.64 -8.09
N LYS A 29 -5.90 -14.56 -7.28
CA LYS A 29 -6.25 -13.31 -6.56
C LYS A 29 -5.23 -12.97 -5.48
N LEU A 30 -4.71 -13.97 -4.79
CA LEU A 30 -3.65 -13.75 -3.79
C LEU A 30 -2.34 -13.28 -4.45
N ASN A 31 -1.99 -13.84 -5.61
CA ASN A 31 -0.83 -13.39 -6.37
C ASN A 31 -0.98 -11.92 -6.83
N LEU A 32 -2.13 -11.56 -7.41
CA LEU A 32 -2.41 -10.18 -7.81
C LEU A 32 -2.37 -9.21 -6.62
N LEU A 33 -2.86 -9.64 -5.44
CA LEU A 33 -2.77 -8.84 -4.23
C LEU A 33 -1.32 -8.64 -3.79
N ALA A 34 -0.50 -9.69 -3.84
CA ALA A 34 0.93 -9.61 -3.50
C ALA A 34 1.68 -8.69 -4.47
N GLU A 35 1.42 -8.79 -5.77
CA GLU A 35 1.97 -7.90 -6.81
C GLU A 35 1.56 -6.44 -6.57
N GLY A 36 0.29 -6.20 -6.23
CA GLY A 36 -0.20 -4.86 -5.89
C GLY A 36 0.48 -4.27 -4.66
N GLN A 37 0.69 -5.08 -3.61
CA GLN A 37 1.43 -4.66 -2.41
C GLN A 37 2.89 -4.34 -2.73
N GLN A 38 3.55 -5.17 -3.53
CA GLN A 38 4.93 -4.93 -3.97
C GLN A 38 5.03 -3.61 -4.76
N THR A 39 4.10 -3.38 -5.68
CA THR A 39 4.03 -2.13 -6.46
C THR A 39 3.86 -0.91 -5.56
N LEU A 40 3.01 -0.98 -4.53
CA LEU A 40 2.84 0.11 -3.57
C LEU A 40 4.14 0.38 -2.79
N LEU A 41 4.84 -0.66 -2.35
CA LEU A 41 6.12 -0.52 -1.64
C LEU A 41 7.21 0.11 -2.53
N GLU A 42 7.22 -0.19 -3.82
CA GLU A 42 8.19 0.35 -4.77
C GLU A 42 7.88 1.80 -5.19
N THR A 43 6.60 2.15 -5.28
CA THR A 43 6.16 3.47 -5.79
C THR A 43 5.97 4.52 -4.70
N LEU A 44 5.64 4.11 -3.48
CA LEU A 44 5.46 5.05 -2.37
C LEU A 44 6.81 5.46 -1.80
N ALA A 45 7.03 6.77 -1.68
CA ALA A 45 8.16 7.28 -0.91
C ALA A 45 8.03 6.80 0.55
N PRO A 46 9.15 6.42 1.20
CA PRO A 46 9.13 6.06 2.61
C PRO A 46 8.48 7.17 3.43
N LYS A 47 7.58 6.79 4.36
CA LYS A 47 6.85 7.76 5.20
C LYS A 47 7.78 8.75 5.90
N SER A 48 8.93 8.26 6.39
CA SER A 48 9.95 9.08 7.04
C SER A 48 10.50 10.18 6.12
N ARG A 49 10.68 9.90 4.82
CA ARG A 49 11.14 10.89 3.84
C ARG A 49 10.07 11.93 3.54
N VAL A 50 8.80 11.54 3.58
CA VAL A 50 7.69 12.48 3.41
C VAL A 50 7.59 13.39 4.64
N GLU A 51 7.70 12.84 5.84
CA GLU A 51 7.69 13.60 7.09
C GLU A 51 8.87 14.59 7.19
N GLU A 52 10.09 14.15 6.86
CA GLU A 52 11.28 15.02 6.80
C GLU A 52 11.07 16.18 5.80
N LEU A 53 10.52 15.89 4.62
CA LEU A 53 10.23 16.91 3.62
C LEU A 53 9.16 17.91 4.09
N GLU A 54 8.13 17.45 4.82
CA GLU A 54 7.12 18.33 5.40
C GLU A 54 7.75 19.31 6.40
N GLU A 55 8.63 18.83 7.28
CA GLU A 55 9.37 19.67 8.23
C GLU A 55 10.26 20.71 7.54
N GLU A 56 11.03 20.30 6.53
CA GLU A 56 11.88 21.21 5.75
C GLU A 56 11.06 22.30 5.05
N VAL A 57 9.92 21.94 4.47
CA VAL A 57 9.02 22.89 3.81
C VAL A 57 8.43 23.90 4.78
N ASP A 58 8.04 23.47 5.98
CA ASP A 58 7.51 24.36 7.01
C ASP A 58 8.57 25.31 7.58
N PHE A 59 9.81 24.83 7.71
CA PHE A 59 10.95 25.69 7.99
C PHE A 59 11.15 26.73 6.88
N LEU A 60 11.16 26.31 5.62
CA LEU A 60 11.37 27.20 4.47
C LEU A 60 10.27 28.29 4.40
N LYS A 61 9.01 27.93 4.63
CA LYS A 61 7.88 28.88 4.71
C LYS A 61 8.13 29.94 5.79
N SER A 62 8.67 29.54 6.93
CA SER A 62 8.97 30.46 8.04
C SER A 62 10.05 31.47 7.67
N ILE A 63 11.11 31.02 7.01
CA ILE A 63 12.17 31.90 6.50
C ILE A 63 11.64 32.86 5.42
N VAL A 64 10.82 32.36 4.48
CA VAL A 64 10.21 33.21 3.44
C VAL A 64 9.33 34.30 4.06
N LYS A 65 8.54 33.98 5.09
CA LYS A 65 7.75 34.98 5.82
C LYS A 65 8.63 36.03 6.49
N LEU A 66 9.69 35.61 7.18
CA LEU A 66 10.64 36.51 7.83
C LEU A 66 11.29 37.48 6.82
N HIS A 67 11.84 36.94 5.73
CA HIS A 67 12.45 37.77 4.69
C HIS A 67 11.43 38.71 4.04
N SER A 68 10.20 38.26 3.82
CA SER A 68 9.13 39.11 3.28
C SER A 68 8.81 40.30 4.20
N GLN A 69 8.80 40.08 5.52
CA GLN A 69 8.62 41.13 6.51
C GLN A 69 9.80 42.12 6.50
N GLN A 70 11.03 41.62 6.52
CA GLN A 70 12.24 42.44 6.47
C GLN A 70 12.30 43.30 5.20
N ILE A 71 11.95 42.74 4.04
CA ILE A 71 11.87 43.49 2.78
C ILE A 71 10.80 44.58 2.86
N ALA A 72 9.64 44.30 3.45
CA ALA A 72 8.58 45.29 3.60
C ALA A 72 8.99 46.45 4.51
N GLU A 73 9.73 46.18 5.58
CA GLU A 73 10.29 47.20 6.47
C GLU A 73 11.35 48.05 5.76
N LEU A 74 12.29 47.41 5.06
CA LEU A 74 13.31 48.10 4.27
C LEU A 74 12.67 49.02 3.21
N LYS A 75 11.63 48.56 2.52
CA LYS A 75 10.88 49.37 1.54
C LYS A 75 10.13 50.55 2.17
N LYS A 76 9.72 50.47 3.43
CA LYS A 76 9.06 51.59 4.14
C LYS A 76 10.07 52.63 4.65
N ALA A 77 11.31 52.22 4.87
CA ALA A 77 12.39 53.07 5.36
C ALA A 77 13.15 53.81 4.22
N GLN A 78 12.83 53.49 2.97
CA GLN A 78 13.38 54.11 1.75
C GLN A 78 12.37 55.09 1.14
#